data_AF-A0A918AK46-F1
#
_entry.id   AF-A0A918AK46-F1
#
_cell.length_a   1.000
_cell.length_b   1.000
_cell.length_c   1.000
_cell.angle_alpha   90.00
_cell.angle_beta   90.00
_cell.angle_gamma   90.00
#
_symmetry.space_group_name_H-M   'P 1'
#
loop_
_entity.id
_entity.type
_entity.pdbx_description
1 polymer ?
#
loop_
_entity_poly.entity_id
_entity_poly.type
_entity_poly.pdbx_seq_one_letter_code
_entity_poly.pdbx_strand_id
1 'polypeptide(L)'
;MPLGEPLSISGRAAMCDAVARCNAKYYTGQVREIHWTDESEAHIARHQVSPDEVEQVVYTRPRLTRRGREDVTEVYGQTDAGRYLLVILSEALVGGHFVVTARDMTQQERRTFDRKAN
;
A
#
# COMPACT_ATOMS: atom_id res chain seq x y z
N MET A 1 13.37 41.03 1.87
CA MET A 1 13.52 39.85 2.74
C MET A 1 12.16 39.18 2.85
N PRO A 2 11.94 38.03 2.18
CA PRO A 2 10.67 37.32 2.31
C PRO A 2 10.72 36.37 3.51
N LEU A 3 9.76 36.52 4.42
CA LEU A 3 9.50 35.57 5.50
C LEU A 3 8.36 34.64 5.05
N GLY A 4 8.66 33.34 4.99
CA GLY A 4 7.75 32.23 5.26
C GLY A 4 6.56 32.02 4.32
N GLU A 5 6.75 31.16 3.31
CA GLU A 5 5.64 30.41 2.71
C GLU A 5 5.04 29.46 3.76
N PRO A 6 3.71 29.38 3.91
CA PRO A 6 3.10 28.39 4.78
C PRO A 6 3.28 26.98 4.20
N LEU A 7 3.72 26.08 5.07
CA LEU A 7 3.84 24.63 4.95
C LEU A 7 2.94 24.03 3.85
N SER A 8 3.59 23.42 2.85
CA SER A 8 2.99 22.56 1.85
C SER A 8 2.29 21.39 2.54
N ILE A 9 0.99 21.56 2.80
CA ILE A 9 0.08 20.43 2.94
C ILE A 9 -0.06 19.89 1.51
N SER A 10 0.90 19.06 1.10
CA SER A 10 0.83 18.35 -0.18
C SER A 10 -0.44 17.52 -0.17
N GLY A 11 -1.45 18.01 -0.88
CA GLY A 11 -2.76 17.40 -0.98
C GLY A 11 -2.65 16.00 -1.53
N ARG A 12 -2.91 15.00 -0.68
CA ARG A 12 -3.35 13.65 -1.07
C ARG A 12 -4.86 13.49 -0.87
N ALA A 13 -5.61 14.52 -1.27
CA ALA A 13 -7.07 14.46 -1.41
C ALA A 13 -7.51 14.18 -2.86
N ALA A 14 -6.57 13.94 -3.78
CA ALA A 14 -6.86 13.79 -5.20
C ALA A 14 -6.54 12.38 -5.71
N MET A 15 -7.20 11.37 -5.15
CA MET A 15 -7.54 10.18 -5.93
C MET A 15 -9.04 9.84 -5.77
N CYS A 16 -9.87 10.88 -5.92
CA CYS A 16 -11.33 10.75 -6.00
C CYS A 16 -11.93 11.03 -7.40
N ASP A 17 -11.20 11.58 -8.38
CA ASP A 17 -11.89 12.18 -9.56
C ASP A 17 -11.85 11.43 -10.91
N ALA A 18 -11.14 10.30 -11.05
CA ALA A 18 -11.19 9.51 -12.29
C ALA A 18 -11.69 8.07 -12.12
N VAL A 19 -11.62 7.48 -10.92
CA VAL A 19 -12.01 6.08 -10.68
C VAL A 19 -13.40 5.96 -10.04
N ALA A 20 -13.93 7.02 -9.41
CA ALA A 20 -15.21 6.99 -8.71
C ALA A 20 -16.45 6.76 -9.61
N ARG A 21 -16.32 6.93 -10.94
CA ARG A 21 -17.39 6.60 -11.90
C ARG A 21 -17.36 5.14 -12.39
N CYS A 22 -16.31 4.39 -12.09
CA CYS A 22 -16.22 2.96 -12.44
C CYS A 22 -15.72 2.13 -11.24
N ASN A 23 -16.68 1.45 -10.60
CA ASN A 23 -16.50 0.33 -9.66
C ASN A 23 -16.06 0.61 -8.21
N ALA A 24 -17.07 0.93 -7.39
CA ALA A 24 -17.15 0.54 -5.97
C ALA A 24 -17.01 -0.98 -5.70
N LYS A 25 -16.77 -1.80 -6.74
CA LYS A 25 -16.50 -3.24 -6.66
C LYS A 25 -15.04 -3.56 -6.32
N TYR A 26 -14.10 -2.64 -6.49
CA TYR A 26 -12.66 -2.90 -6.29
C TYR A 26 -12.16 -2.65 -4.85
N TYR A 27 -12.81 -1.78 -4.09
CA TYR A 27 -12.52 -1.54 -2.67
C TYR A 27 -13.41 -2.42 -1.79
N THR A 28 -13.01 -3.66 -1.52
CA THR A 28 -13.79 -4.57 -0.66
C THR A 28 -13.05 -4.98 0.61
N GLY A 29 -13.75 -4.87 1.73
CA GLY A 29 -13.31 -5.22 3.09
C GLY A 29 -12.92 -3.99 3.91
N GLN A 30 -12.97 -4.11 5.24
CA GLN A 30 -12.50 -3.11 6.21
C GLN A 30 -10.98 -2.89 6.07
N VAL A 31 -10.52 -2.34 4.95
CA VAL A 31 -9.13 -1.97 4.77
C VAL A 31 -8.98 -0.62 5.45
N ARG A 32 -8.25 -0.61 6.56
CA ARG A 32 -8.02 0.62 7.33
C ARG A 32 -7.12 1.57 6.52
N GLU A 33 -7.17 2.86 6.84
CA GLU A 33 -6.33 3.87 6.24
C GLU A 33 -4.83 3.55 6.44
N ILE A 34 -4.02 3.79 5.41
CA ILE A 34 -2.56 3.70 5.49
C ILE A 34 -2.02 5.05 5.92
N HIS A 35 -1.25 5.05 7.01
CA HIS A 35 -0.50 6.21 7.49
C HIS A 35 0.90 6.18 6.90
N TRP A 36 1.24 7.23 6.17
CA TRP A 36 2.57 7.45 5.58
C TRP A 36 3.41 8.38 6.45
N THR A 37 4.67 8.01 6.64
CA THR A 37 5.71 8.86 7.23
C THR A 37 6.84 9.04 6.22
N ASP A 38 7.63 10.10 6.36
CA ASP A 38 8.80 10.33 5.51
C ASP A 38 9.79 9.15 5.57
N GLU A 39 9.92 8.49 6.73
CA GLU A 39 10.75 7.30 6.89
C GLU A 39 10.21 6.11 6.11
N SER A 40 8.90 5.85 6.16
CA SER A 40 8.25 4.78 5.40
C SER A 40 8.35 5.02 3.91
N GLU A 41 8.09 6.24 3.44
CA GLU A 41 8.21 6.62 2.02
C GLU A 41 9.66 6.44 1.53
N ALA A 42 10.64 6.95 2.29
CA ALA A 42 12.06 6.78 1.95
C ALA A 42 12.50 5.31 2.01
N HIS A 43 11.93 4.50 2.89
CA HIS A 43 12.24 3.06 2.98
C HIS A 43 11.78 2.31 1.73
N ILE A 44 10.53 2.49 1.31
CA ILE A 44 9.99 1.79 0.13
C ILE A 44 10.62 2.29 -1.18
N ALA A 45 11.02 3.57 -1.24
CA ALA A 45 11.72 4.11 -2.41
C ALA A 45 13.06 3.40 -2.67
N ARG A 46 13.75 2.92 -1.62
CA ARG A 46 14.98 2.09 -1.77
C ARG A 46 14.71 0.74 -2.44
N HIS A 47 13.47 0.28 -2.41
CA HIS A 47 13.00 -0.91 -3.12
C HIS A 47 12.37 -0.59 -4.49
N GLN A 48 12.46 0.66 -4.94
CA GLN A 48 11.82 1.11 -6.19
C GLN A 48 10.30 0.86 -6.18
N VAL A 49 9.68 1.04 -5.02
CA VAL A 49 8.23 0.94 -4.84
C VAL A 49 7.69 2.32 -4.50
N SER A 50 6.62 2.74 -5.17
CA SER A 50 5.91 3.98 -4.85
C SER A 50 4.78 3.77 -3.83
N PRO A 51 4.36 4.82 -3.11
CA PRO A 51 3.17 4.77 -2.28
C PRO A 51 1.93 4.31 -3.04
N ASP A 52 1.73 4.78 -4.28
CA ASP A 52 0.59 4.40 -5.12
C ASP A 52 0.56 2.89 -5.41
N GLU A 53 1.71 2.27 -5.67
CA GLU A 53 1.81 0.82 -5.88
C GLU A 53 1.43 0.03 -4.61
N VAL A 54 1.80 0.55 -3.44
CA VAL A 54 1.42 -0.03 -2.15
C VAL A 54 -0.08 0.07 -1.95
N GLU A 55 -0.67 1.24 -2.19
CA GLU A 55 -2.10 1.46 -2.10
C GLU A 55 -2.88 0.54 -3.06
N GLN A 56 -2.40 0.38 -4.30
CA GLN A 56 -2.98 -0.57 -5.26
C GLN A 56 -3.03 -1.98 -4.69
N VAL A 57 -1.90 -2.50 -4.17
CA VAL A 57 -1.82 -3.85 -3.59
C VAL A 57 -2.70 -4.02 -2.36
N VAL A 58 -2.77 -3.00 -1.51
CA VAL A 58 -3.54 -3.07 -0.26
C VAL A 58 -5.05 -2.98 -0.51
N TYR A 59 -5.48 -2.08 -1.39
CA TYR A 59 -6.89 -1.78 -1.59
C TYR A 59 -7.57 -2.60 -2.69
N THR A 60 -6.81 -3.15 -3.63
CA THR A 60 -7.36 -3.85 -4.81
C THR A 60 -7.30 -5.39 -4.65
N ARG A 61 -8.05 -6.10 -5.49
CA ARG A 61 -8.01 -7.57 -5.64
C ARG A 61 -7.46 -7.92 -7.03
N PRO A 62 -6.78 -9.07 -7.18
CA PRO A 62 -6.54 -10.11 -6.19
C PRO A 62 -5.47 -9.72 -5.16
N ARG A 63 -5.72 -10.06 -3.89
CA ARG A 63 -4.74 -9.93 -2.80
C ARG A 63 -4.82 -11.12 -1.86
N LEU A 64 -3.67 -11.54 -1.36
CA LEU A 64 -3.54 -12.54 -0.31
C LEU A 64 -3.02 -11.83 0.95
N THR A 65 -3.76 -11.93 2.04
CA THR A 65 -3.36 -11.35 3.34
C THR A 65 -2.98 -12.47 4.29
N ARG A 66 -1.84 -12.35 4.97
CA ARG A 66 -1.39 -13.28 6.00
C ARG A 66 -1.06 -12.50 7.27
N ARG A 67 -1.44 -13.03 8.42
CA ARG A 67 -0.95 -12.50 9.69
C ARG A 67 0.49 -12.97 9.87
N GLY A 68 1.40 -12.01 9.96
CA GLY A 68 2.82 -12.25 10.23
C GLY A 68 3.08 -12.46 11.72
N ARG A 69 4.36 -12.39 12.11
CA ARG A 69 4.79 -12.39 13.51
C ARG A 69 4.77 -10.95 14.04
N GLU A 70 4.70 -10.74 15.35
CA GLU A 70 4.84 -9.40 15.97
C GLU A 70 3.77 -8.38 15.50
N ASP A 71 2.53 -8.82 15.33
CA ASP A 71 1.37 -7.99 14.95
C ASP A 71 1.51 -7.26 13.60
N VAL A 72 2.38 -7.76 12.72
CA VAL A 72 2.42 -7.33 11.33
C VAL A 72 1.45 -8.12 10.46
N THR A 73 0.97 -7.49 9.41
CA THR A 73 0.13 -8.06 8.37
C THR A 73 0.89 -8.02 7.04
N GLU A 74 1.05 -9.19 6.44
CA GLU A 74 1.67 -9.37 5.13
C GLU A 74 0.58 -9.31 4.06
N VAL A 75 0.70 -8.39 3.11
CA VAL A 75 -0.21 -8.25 1.98
C VAL A 75 0.55 -8.51 0.70
N TYR A 76 0.09 -9.51 -0.04
CA TYR A 76 0.63 -9.90 -1.32
C TYR A 76 -0.37 -9.49 -2.39
N GLY A 77 0.09 -8.80 -3.43
CA GLY A 77 -0.77 -8.42 -4.55
C GLY A 77 0.02 -8.09 -5.81
N GLN A 78 -0.74 -7.81 -6.86
CA GLN A 78 -0.22 -7.38 -8.14
C GLN A 78 -0.68 -5.95 -8.42
N THR A 79 0.22 -5.10 -8.89
CA THR A 79 -0.10 -3.75 -9.36
C THR A 79 -0.70 -3.79 -10.76
N ASP A 80 -1.33 -2.70 -11.20
CA ASP A 80 -1.89 -2.60 -12.56
C ASP A 80 -0.80 -2.69 -13.65
N ALA A 81 0.43 -2.29 -13.31
CA ALA A 81 1.61 -2.46 -14.15
C ALA A 81 2.13 -3.91 -14.22
N GLY A 82 1.50 -4.83 -13.48
CA GLY A 82 1.84 -6.25 -13.47
C GLY A 82 2.97 -6.63 -12.51
N ARG A 83 3.45 -5.71 -11.67
CA ARG A 83 4.46 -6.01 -10.64
C ARG A 83 3.84 -6.74 -9.46
N TYR A 84 4.57 -7.70 -8.90
CA TYR A 84 4.11 -8.47 -7.75
C TYR A 84 4.81 -7.96 -6.51
N LEU A 85 4.07 -7.38 -5.58
CA LEU A 85 4.63 -6.76 -4.38
C LEU A 85 4.18 -7.47 -3.11
N LEU A 86 5.12 -7.58 -2.17
CA LEU A 86 4.86 -7.86 -0.77
C LEU A 86 4.90 -6.55 0.01
N VAL A 87 3.81 -6.22 0.66
CA VAL A 87 3.66 -5.08 1.58
C VAL A 87 3.53 -5.60 3.00
N ILE A 88 4.33 -5.06 3.91
CA ILE A 88 4.26 -5.37 5.34
C ILE A 88 3.65 -4.18 6.06
N LEU A 89 2.51 -4.42 6.71
CA LEU A 89 1.75 -3.43 7.46
C LEU A 89 1.87 -3.71 8.96
N SER A 90 2.01 -2.68 9.78
CA SER A 90 1.86 -2.76 11.24
C SER A 90 0.60 -2.03 11.68
N GLU A 91 -0.06 -2.46 12.76
CA GLU A 91 -1.22 -1.76 13.30
C GLU A 91 -0.80 -0.43 13.96
N ALA A 92 -1.49 0.64 13.59
CA ALA A 92 -1.31 1.95 14.23
C ALA A 92 -2.04 2.01 15.58
N LEU A 93 -1.45 2.68 16.57
CA LEU A 93 -2.06 2.88 17.90
C LEU A 93 -3.42 3.61 17.85
N VAL A 94 -3.63 4.48 16.85
CA VAL A 94 -4.86 5.29 16.70
C VAL A 94 -5.78 4.73 15.60
N GLY A 95 -5.60 3.44 15.24
CA GLY A 95 -6.29 2.84 14.11
C GLY A 95 -5.65 3.19 12.77
N GLY A 96 -5.83 2.30 11.79
CA GLY A 96 -5.05 2.35 10.54
C GLY A 96 -3.88 1.38 10.54
N HIS A 97 -3.07 1.49 9.50
CA HIS A 97 -1.84 0.72 9.34
C HIS A 97 -0.67 1.61 8.95
N PHE A 98 0.53 1.30 9.44
CA PHE A 98 1.77 1.88 8.95
C PHE A 98 2.46 0.91 7.99
N VAL A 99 3.07 1.44 6.93
CA VAL A 99 3.90 0.65 6.03
C VAL A 99 5.28 0.48 6.66
N VAL A 100 5.60 -0.77 7.03
CA VAL A 100 6.92 -1.14 7.54
C VAL A 100 7.90 -1.28 6.38
N THR A 101 7.49 -2.01 5.34
CA THR A 101 8.28 -2.19 4.13
C THR A 101 7.41 -2.64 2.96
N ALA A 102 7.87 -2.39 1.74
CA ALA A 102 7.28 -2.89 0.52
C ALA A 102 8.41 -3.26 -0.45
N ARG A 103 8.32 -4.43 -1.07
CA ARG A 103 9.33 -4.93 -2.01
C ARG A 103 8.70 -5.84 -3.07
N ASP A 104 9.45 -6.09 -4.14
CA ASP A 104 9.09 -7.13 -5.09
C ASP A 104 9.05 -8.51 -4.40
N MET A 105 8.07 -9.32 -4.80
CA MET A 105 7.96 -10.72 -4.41
C MET A 105 9.12 -11.52 -4.99
N THR A 106 9.63 -12.46 -4.21
CA THR A 106 10.49 -13.53 -4.70
C THR A 106 9.70 -14.47 -5.61
N GLN A 107 10.40 -15.26 -6.43
CA GLN A 107 9.75 -16.23 -7.32
C GLN A 107 8.90 -17.26 -6.57
N GLN A 108 9.28 -17.63 -5.34
CA GLN A 108 8.52 -18.56 -4.50
C GLN A 108 7.24 -17.92 -3.94
N GLU A 109 7.32 -16.66 -3.50
CA GLU A 109 6.17 -15.89 -3.02
C GLU A 109 5.16 -15.69 -4.15
N ARG A 110 5.62 -15.31 -5.35
CA ARG A 110 4.77 -15.17 -6.54
C ARG A 110 4.03 -16.46 -6.87
N ARG A 111 4.73 -17.61 -6.93
CA ARG A 111 4.09 -18.92 -7.18
C ARG A 111 3.04 -19.26 -6.12
N THR A 112 3.28 -18.86 -4.87
CA THR A 112 2.33 -19.08 -3.77
C THR A 112 1.12 -18.18 -3.88
N PHE A 113 1.32 -16.92 -4.27
CA PHE A 113 0.27 -15.95 -4.53
C PHE A 113 -0.61 -16.42 -5.70
N ASP A 114 -0.02 -16.75 -6.86
CA ASP A 114 -0.75 -17.20 -8.05
C ASP A 114 -1.61 -18.44 -7.78
N ARG A 115 -1.20 -19.31 -6.85
CA ARG A 115 -1.97 -20.51 -6.46
C ARG A 115 -3.13 -20.24 -5.50
N LYS A 116 -3.04 -19.18 -4.69
CA LYS A 116 -3.96 -18.93 -3.57
C LYS A 116 -4.90 -17.76 -3.81
N ALA A 117 -4.48 -16.80 -4.62
CA ALA A 117 -5.23 -15.58 -4.88
C ALA A 117 -6.09 -15.66 -6.16
N ASN A 118 -5.85 -16.68 -6.99
CA ASN A 118 -6.58 -17.03 -8.20
C ASN A 118 -7.32 -18.35 -7.99
#